data_AF-A0AAD0X0Z6-F1
#
_entry.id   AF-A0AAD0X0Z6-F1
#
_cell.length_a   1.000
_cell.length_b   1.000
_cell.length_c   1.000
_cell.angle_alpha   90.00
_cell.angle_beta   90.00
_cell.angle_gamma   90.00
#
_symmetry.space_group_name_H-M   'P 1'
#
loop_
_entity.id
_entity.type
_entity.pdbx_description
1 polymer ?
#
loop_
_entity_poly.entity_id
_entity_poly.type
_entity_poly.pdbx_seq_one_letter_code
_entity_poly.pdbx_strand_id
1 'polypeptide(L)' 'MSTFRRKRDGALYRTDLVEREWPGWKTRGPCYVLRPVWDGRTHYKTVAAFVREFEEVSNG' A
#
# COMPACT_ATOMS: atom_id res chain seq x y z
N MET A 1 3.81 6.00 10.05
CA MET A 1 3.18 5.71 8.75
C MET A 1 3.98 6.43 7.69
N SER A 2 4.61 5.69 6.79
CA SER A 2 5.37 6.24 5.67
C SER A 2 4.43 6.56 4.51
N THR A 3 4.82 7.53 3.67
CA THR A 3 4.10 7.90 2.46
C THR A 3 4.79 7.26 1.26
N PHE A 4 4.00 6.67 0.38
CA PHE A 4 4.46 5.97 -0.80
C PHE A 4 3.77 6.52 -2.03
N ARG A 5 4.53 6.64 -3.10
CA ARG A 5 4.02 7.02 -4.41
C ARG A 5 3.81 5.77 -5.25
N ARG A 6 2.64 5.65 -5.88
CA ARG A 6 2.37 4.62 -6.87
C ARG A 6 3.05 4.99 -8.19
N LYS A 7 3.88 4.10 -8.73
CA LYS A 7 4.66 4.33 -9.95
C LYS A 7 3.82 4.57 -11.20
N ARG A 8 2.61 4.00 -11.26
CA ARG A 8 1.74 4.07 -12.45
C ARG A 8 1.14 5.46 -12.68
N ASP A 9 0.63 6.09 -11.63
CA ASP A 9 -0.21 7.29 -11.71
C ASP A 9 0.28 8.42 -10.79
N GLY A 10 1.37 8.20 -10.03
CA GLY A 10 1.91 9.16 -9.09
C GLY A 10 1.07 9.32 -7.82
N ALA A 11 0.03 8.51 -7.63
CA ALA A 11 -0.88 8.68 -6.52
C ALA A 11 -0.23 8.29 -5.18
N LEU A 12 -0.41 9.12 -4.16
CA LEU A 12 0.19 9.00 -2.83
C LEU A 12 -0.68 8.21 -1.83
N TYR A 13 -0.08 7.22 -1.17
CA TYR A 13 -0.72 6.40 -0.15
C TYR A 13 0.11 6.37 1.13
N ARG A 14 -0.55 6.30 2.27
CA ARG A 14 0.07 6.01 3.57
C ARG A 14 -0.09 4.53 3.89
N THR A 15 0.98 3.94 4.41
CA THR A 15 0.95 2.60 5.00
C THR A 15 1.85 2.55 6.23
N ASP A 16 1.54 1.64 7.14
CA ASP A 16 2.36 1.31 8.31
C ASP A 16 3.37 0.19 8.02
N LEU A 17 3.36 -0.38 6.80
CA LEU A 17 4.15 -1.55 6.40
C LEU A 17 3.94 -2.77 7.32
N VAL A 18 2.81 -2.84 8.01
CA VAL A 18 2.46 -4.02 8.81
C VAL A 18 1.77 -5.02 7.90
N GLU A 19 2.35 -6.21 7.77
CA GLU A 19 1.75 -7.31 7.03
C GLU A 19 0.46 -7.78 7.69
N ARG A 20 -0.58 -7.96 6.88
CA ARG A 20 -1.92 -8.39 7.30
C ARG A 20 -2.49 -9.39 6.31
N GLU A 21 -3.36 -10.27 6.80
CA GLU A 21 -4.15 -11.13 5.94
C GLU A 21 -5.24 -10.33 5.22
N TRP A 22 -5.49 -10.65 3.95
CA TRP A 22 -6.59 -10.04 3.21
C TRP A 22 -7.93 -10.53 3.78
N PRO A 23 -8.85 -9.63 4.17
CA PRO A 23 -10.15 -10.06 4.70
C PRO A 23 -10.94 -10.84 3.64
N GLY A 24 -11.13 -12.14 3.89
CA GLY A 24 -11.90 -13.04 3.02
C GLY A 24 -11.10 -13.79 1.95
N TRP A 25 -9.78 -13.62 1.86
CA TRP A 25 -8.95 -14.31 0.85
C TRP A 25 -7.64 -14.84 1.47
N LYS A 26 -7.66 -16.06 2.00
CA LYS A 26 -6.50 -16.70 2.65
C LYS A 26 -5.39 -17.16 1.68
N THR A 27 -5.66 -17.26 0.39
CA THR A 27 -4.75 -17.86 -0.60
C THR A 27 -3.76 -16.89 -1.27
N ARG A 28 -3.86 -15.57 -1.03
CA ARG A 28 -3.08 -14.56 -1.78
C ARG A 28 -1.82 -14.04 -1.07
N GLY A 29 -1.47 -14.59 0.10
CA GLY A 29 -0.29 -14.19 0.87
C GLY A 29 -0.47 -12.87 1.64
N PRO A 30 0.59 -12.39 2.33
CA PRO A 30 0.53 -11.20 3.17
C PRO A 30 0.28 -9.93 2.34
N CYS A 31 -0.39 -8.96 2.97
CA CYS A 31 -0.79 -7.71 2.36
C CYS A 31 -0.51 -6.49 3.25
N TYR A 32 -0.36 -5.32 2.64
CA TYR A 32 -0.34 -4.03 3.32
C TYR A 32 -1.67 -3.31 3.13
N VAL A 33 -2.01 -2.49 4.13
CA VAL A 33 -3.15 -1.58 4.09
C VAL A 33 -2.68 -0.23 3.55
N LEU A 34 -3.24 0.17 2.41
CA LEU A 34 -2.94 1.42 1.73
C LEU A 34 -4.08 2.40 1.96
N ARG A 35 -3.77 3.54 2.57
CA ARG A 35 -4.72 4.65 2.77
C ARG A 35 -4.36 5.78 1.81
N PRO A 36 -5.19 6.13 0.83
CA PRO A 36 -4.90 7.27 -0.04
C PRO A 36 -4.78 8.56 0.80
N VAL A 37 -3.90 9.48 0.39
CA VAL A 37 -3.77 10.79 1.07
C VAL A 37 -4.88 11.76 0.70
N TRP A 38 -5.52 11.56 -0.45
CA TRP A 38 -6.80 12.17 -0.78
C TRP A 38 -7.91 11.36 -0.11
N ASP A 39 -9.06 11.98 0.16
CA ASP A 39 -10.21 11.38 0.86
C ASP A 39 -10.86 10.23 0.06
N GLY A 40 -10.13 9.13 -0.06
CA GLY A 40 -10.46 7.94 -0.85
C GLY A 40 -10.57 6.69 0.01
N ARG A 41 -10.92 5.57 -0.61
CA ARG A 41 -11.13 4.30 0.10
C ARG A 41 -9.81 3.67 0.49
N THR A 42 -9.81 2.97 1.63
CA THR A 42 -8.69 2.12 2.03
C THR A 42 -8.61 0.91 1.09
N HIS A 43 -7.40 0.59 0.64
CA HIS A 43 -7.12 -0.56 -0.22
C HIS A 43 -6.21 -1.56 0.51
N TYR A 44 -6.32 -2.83 0.12
CA TYR A 44 -5.33 -3.84 0.47
C TYR A 44 -4.49 -4.13 -0.77
N LYS A 45 -3.21 -4.45 -0.57
CA LYS A 45 -2.30 -4.83 -1.65
C LYS A 45 -1.35 -5.89 -1.14
N THR A 46 -1.11 -6.96 -1.90
CA THR A 46 -0.11 -7.96 -1.50
C THR A 46 1.27 -7.33 -1.40
N VAL A 47 2.11 -7.83 -0.48
CA VAL A 47 3.47 -7.32 -0.26
C VAL A 47 4.25 -7.32 -1.59
N ALA A 48 4.22 -8.43 -2.32
CA ALA A 48 4.90 -8.55 -3.62
C ALA A 48 4.44 -7.50 -4.64
N ALA A 49 3.13 -7.24 -4.72
CA ALA A 49 2.62 -6.25 -5.66
C ALA A 49 2.88 -4.81 -5.18
N PHE A 50 2.91 -4.57 -3.87
CA PHE A 50 3.29 -3.29 -3.30
C PHE A 50 4.74 -2.94 -3.63
N VAL A 51 5.69 -3.84 -3.36
CA VAL A 51 7.12 -3.65 -3.65
C VAL A 51 7.35 -3.34 -5.14
N ARG A 52 6.59 -3.99 -6.03
CA ARG A 52 6.67 -3.73 -7.47
C ARG A 52 6.13 -2.35 -7.85
N GLU A 53 4.97 -1.95 -7.31
CA GLU A 53 4.18 -0.81 -7.80
C GLU A 53 4.42 0.51 -7.05
N PHE A 54 5.07 0.49 -5.90
CA PHE A 54 5.22 1.65 -5.03
C PHE A 54 6.68 1.98 -4.74
N GLU A 55 6.95 3.22 -4.41
CA GLU A 55 8.24 3.73 -3.95
C GLU A 55 8.03 4.65 -2.74
N GLU A 56 8.93 4.60 -1.77
CA GLU A 56 8.84 5.47 -0.59
C GLU A 56 9.16 6.91 -0.97
N VAL A 57 8.37 7.85 -0.45
CA VAL A 57 8.63 9.28 -0.58
C VAL A 57 9.30 9.74 0.70
N SER A 58 10.62 9.87 0.68
CA SER A 58 11.35 10.52 1.75
C SER A 58 10.98 12.00 1.77
N ASN A 59 10.38 12.47 2.86
CA ASN A 59 10.32 13.90 3.12
C ASN A 59 11.76 14.33 3.48
N GLY A 60 12.45 14.93 2.51
CA GLY A 60 13.74 15.58 2.73
C GLY A 60 13.64 16.82 3.61
#